data_AF-A0AA37XDF3-F1
#
_entry.id   AF-A0AA37XDF3-F1
#
_cell.length_a   1.000
_cell.length_b   1.000
_cell.length_c   1.000
_cell.angle_alpha   90.00
_cell.angle_beta   90.00
_cell.angle_gamma   90.00
#
_symmetry.space_group_name_H-M   'P 1'
#
loop_
_entity.id
_entity.type
_entity.pdbx_description
1 polymer ?
#
loop_
_entity_poly.entity_id
_entity_poly.type
_entity_poly.pdbx_seq_one_letter_code
_entity_poly.pdbx_strand_id
1 'polypeptide(L)'
;MREYGVMTTPWTRLLASNRLFRRDGDDFVWPYEITVSLRESGPVIGIGEGVGHGAAGGMFSPQEALGRRAHFAKAQGEWLIPHIERMARGERVTAEELVEQFEQIHGRTPPLG
;
A
#
# COMPACT_ATOMS: atom_id res chain seq x y z
N MET A 1 23.82 -11.22 4.67
CA MET A 1 22.69 -11.50 5.57
C MET A 1 22.53 -10.27 6.44
N ARG A 2 21.61 -9.35 6.09
CA ARG A 2 21.37 -8.16 6.93
C ARG A 2 20.42 -8.58 8.04
N GLU A 3 20.91 -8.55 9.27
CA GLU A 3 20.14 -8.80 10.47
C GLU A 3 19.06 -7.72 10.59
N TYR A 4 17.80 -8.13 10.46
CA TYR A 4 16.67 -7.31 10.87
C TYR A 4 16.62 -7.39 12.40
N GLY A 5 17.40 -6.53 13.05
CA GLY A 5 17.21 -6.22 14.45
C GLY A 5 15.75 -5.86 14.70
N VAL A 6 15.22 -6.34 15.83
CA VAL A 6 13.86 -6.11 16.35
C VAL A 6 13.27 -4.82 15.78
N MET A 7 12.30 -4.93 14.87
CA MET A 7 11.67 -3.78 14.22
C MET A 7 10.89 -2.99 15.28
N THR A 8 11.56 -2.08 15.98
CA THR A 8 10.92 -1.15 16.92
C THR A 8 9.98 -0.17 16.21
N THR A 9 10.12 -0.03 14.89
CA THR A 9 9.29 0.83 14.04
C THR A 9 8.60 0.00 12.95
N PRO A 10 7.28 0.19 12.73
CA PRO A 10 6.56 -0.40 11.60
C PRO A 10 7.26 -0.14 10.27
N TRP A 11 7.37 -1.17 9.43
CA TRP A 11 7.67 -0.93 8.02
C TRP A 11 6.39 -0.46 7.35
N THR A 12 6.36 0.77 6.83
CA THR A 12 5.20 1.33 6.12
C THR A 12 5.64 1.91 4.79
N ARG A 13 4.92 1.59 3.71
CA ARG A 13 5.16 2.13 2.37
C ARG A 13 3.87 2.44 1.65
N LEU A 14 3.89 3.48 0.81
CA LEU A 14 2.88 3.74 -0.22
C LEU A 14 3.17 2.82 -1.40
N LEU A 15 2.31 1.82 -1.60
CA LEU A 15 2.52 0.77 -2.60
C LEU A 15 1.59 0.91 -3.81
N ALA A 16 0.53 1.71 -3.72
CA ALA A 16 -0.25 2.06 -4.90
C ALA A 16 -0.78 3.48 -4.79
N SER A 17 -0.75 4.22 -5.89
CA SER A 17 -1.48 5.46 -6.04
C SER A 17 -1.62 5.79 -7.51
N ASN A 18 -2.79 6.28 -7.92
CA ASN A 18 -2.99 6.81 -9.28
C ASN A 18 -2.23 8.11 -9.54
N ARG A 19 -1.48 8.59 -8.54
CA ARG A 19 -0.60 9.73 -8.63
C ARG A 19 0.89 9.41 -8.49
N LEU A 20 1.28 8.13 -8.34
CA LEU A 20 2.67 7.73 -8.09
C LEU A 20 3.69 8.36 -9.05
N PHE A 21 3.33 8.56 -10.31
CA PHE A 21 4.26 9.00 -11.37
C PHE A 21 3.79 10.25 -12.10
N ARG A 22 2.88 11.01 -11.49
CA ARG A 22 2.40 12.22 -12.14
C ARG A 22 3.48 13.29 -12.23
N ARG A 23 3.38 14.06 -13.30
CA ARG A 23 4.29 15.15 -13.62
C ARG A 23 3.55 16.48 -13.55
N ASP A 24 4.31 17.55 -13.41
CA ASP A 24 3.77 18.90 -13.50
C ASP A 24 3.15 19.10 -14.88
N GLY A 25 1.89 19.55 -14.90
CA GLY A 25 1.11 19.75 -16.13
C GLY A 25 0.12 18.64 -16.47
N ASP A 26 0.11 17.51 -15.75
CA ASP A 26 -0.91 16.48 -15.97
C ASP A 26 -2.31 16.92 -15.47
N ASP A 27 -3.38 16.59 -16.20
CA ASP A 27 -4.78 16.94 -15.88
C ASP A 27 -5.23 16.49 -14.48
N PHE A 28 -5.94 17.29 -13.68
CA PHE A 28 -6.33 16.83 -12.33
C PHE A 28 -7.04 15.45 -12.31
N VAL A 29 -6.55 14.54 -11.45
CA VAL A 29 -7.21 13.26 -11.13
C VAL A 29 -7.45 13.18 -9.63
N TRP A 30 -8.63 12.67 -9.25
CA TRP A 30 -8.94 12.49 -7.84
C TRP A 30 -7.98 11.45 -7.23
N PRO A 31 -7.23 11.80 -6.16
CA PRO A 31 -6.18 10.94 -5.64
C PRO A 31 -6.75 9.73 -4.89
N TYR A 32 -6.16 8.57 -5.15
CA TYR A 32 -6.37 7.34 -4.39
C TYR A 32 -5.02 6.73 -4.04
N GLU A 33 -4.88 6.29 -2.79
CA GLU A 33 -3.61 5.81 -2.25
C GLU A 33 -3.81 4.56 -1.40
N ILE A 34 -2.88 3.61 -1.51
CA ILE A 34 -2.83 2.39 -0.71
C ILE A 34 -1.47 2.31 -0.04
N THR A 35 -1.47 2.38 1.30
CA THR A 35 -0.29 2.13 2.12
C THR A 35 -0.38 0.77 2.78
N VAL A 36 0.74 0.09 2.95
CA VAL A 36 0.84 -1.17 3.68
C VAL A 36 1.82 -0.99 4.81
N SER A 37 1.39 -1.36 6.02
CA SER A 37 2.18 -1.33 7.23
C SER A 37 2.33 -2.75 7.78
N LEU A 38 3.55 -3.27 7.84
CA LEU A 38 3.87 -4.57 8.46
C LEU A 38 4.35 -4.33 9.89
N ARG A 39 3.60 -4.88 10.86
CA ARG A 39 3.79 -4.67 12.31
C ARG A 39 3.74 -6.01 13.05
N GLU A 40 4.30 -6.04 14.26
CA GLU A 40 4.21 -7.22 15.13
C GLU A 40 2.76 -7.56 15.51
N SER A 41 1.91 -6.54 15.71
CA SER A 41 0.48 -6.71 15.99
C SER A 41 -0.35 -7.15 14.78
N GLY A 42 0.29 -7.34 13.62
CA GLY A 42 -0.34 -7.69 12.35
C GLY A 42 -0.28 -6.59 11.29
N PRO A 43 -0.47 -6.96 10.01
CA PRO A 43 -0.46 -6.01 8.90
C PRO A 43 -1.67 -5.07 8.94
N VAL A 44 -1.47 -3.83 8.51
CA VAL A 44 -2.52 -2.81 8.41
C VAL A 44 -2.45 -2.16 7.03
N ILE A 45 -3.61 -2.00 6.40
CA ILE A 45 -3.77 -1.41 5.07
C ILE A 45 -4.39 -0.04 5.20
N GLY A 46 -3.64 0.99 4.86
CA GLY A 46 -4.15 2.34 4.73
C GLY A 46 -4.77 2.53 3.36
N ILE A 47 -6.00 3.06 3.33
CA ILE A 47 -6.68 3.46 2.09
C ILE A 47 -7.02 4.93 2.22
N GLY A 48 -6.52 5.74 1.29
CA GLY A 48 -6.77 7.18 1.21
C GLY A 48 -7.46 7.58 -0.09
N GLU A 49 -8.35 8.56 0.00
CA GLU A 49 -9.08 9.17 -1.10
C GLU A 49 -9.12 10.70 -0.90
N GLY A 50 -8.82 11.47 -1.95
CA GLY A 50 -8.96 12.93 -1.95
C GLY A 50 -7.77 13.72 -1.40
N VAL A 51 -7.86 15.05 -1.52
CA VAL A 51 -6.91 16.04 -0.99
C VAL A 51 -7.69 17.22 -0.41
N GLY A 52 -7.24 17.79 0.71
CA GLY A 52 -7.87 18.96 1.33
C GLY A 52 -9.19 18.67 2.05
N HIS A 53 -10.09 19.67 2.09
CA HIS A 53 -11.40 19.57 2.77
C HIS A 53 -12.32 18.61 2.01
N GLY A 54 -12.30 17.34 2.40
CA GLY A 54 -13.01 16.24 1.71
C GLY A 54 -12.16 14.97 1.57
N ALA A 55 -10.89 14.99 2.00
CA ALA A 55 -10.08 13.77 2.10
C ALA A 55 -10.72 12.77 3.07
N ALA A 56 -10.91 11.54 2.61
CA ALA A 56 -11.43 10.43 3.38
C ALA A 56 -10.42 9.28 3.36
N GLY A 57 -10.33 8.54 4.45
CA GLY A 57 -9.42 7.42 4.52
C GLY A 57 -9.54 6.66 5.82
N GLY A 58 -8.85 5.53 5.89
CA GLY A 58 -8.85 4.71 7.09
C GLY A 58 -7.75 3.67 7.07
N MET A 59 -7.51 3.11 8.25
CA MET A 59 -6.61 2.00 8.47
C MET A 59 -7.46 0.75 8.70
N PHE A 60 -7.18 -0.30 7.93
CA PHE A 60 -8.01 -1.50 7.87
C PHE A 60 -7.15 -2.74 8.10
N SER A 61 -7.73 -3.77 8.71
CA SER A 61 -7.20 -5.13 8.62
C SER A 61 -7.17 -5.59 7.15
N PRO A 62 -6.37 -6.62 6.79
CA PRO A 62 -6.40 -7.19 5.45
C PRO A 62 -7.80 -7.63 5.01
N GLN A 63 -8.58 -8.24 5.92
CA GLN A 63 -9.94 -8.69 5.63
C GLN A 63 -10.87 -7.52 5.29
N GLU A 64 -10.83 -6.45 6.10
CA GLU A 64 -11.62 -5.24 5.85
C GLU A 64 -11.20 -4.53 4.55
N ALA A 65 -9.90 -4.52 4.25
CA ALA A 65 -9.37 -3.92 3.04
C ALA A 65 -9.86 -4.65 1.78
N LEU A 66 -9.96 -5.99 1.81
CA LEU A 66 -10.51 -6.78 0.69
C LEU A 66 -11.99 -6.47 0.40
N GLY A 67 -12.75 -5.96 1.38
CA GLY A 67 -14.09 -5.43 1.15
C GLY A 67 -14.13 -4.11 0.36
N ARG A 68 -12.96 -3.49 0.15
CA ARG A 68 -12.80 -2.16 -0.48
C ARG A 68 -12.05 -2.22 -1.81
N ARG A 69 -12.09 -3.36 -2.53
CA ARG A 69 -11.40 -3.60 -3.81
C ARG A 69 -11.48 -2.47 -4.83
N ALA A 70 -12.60 -1.75 -4.91
CA ALA A 70 -12.75 -0.60 -5.80
C ALA A 70 -11.67 0.47 -5.58
N HIS A 71 -11.20 0.68 -4.34
CA HIS A 71 -10.13 1.63 -4.05
C HIS A 71 -8.78 1.17 -4.58
N PHE A 72 -8.51 -0.14 -4.58
CA PHE A 72 -7.29 -0.69 -5.17
C PHE A 72 -7.26 -0.45 -6.67
N ALA A 73 -8.38 -0.70 -7.38
CA ALA A 73 -8.48 -0.40 -8.81
C ALA A 73 -8.26 1.09 -9.10
N LYS A 74 -8.93 1.97 -8.34
CA LYS A 74 -8.76 3.43 -8.49
C LYS A 74 -7.34 3.91 -8.19
N ALA A 75 -6.63 3.26 -7.27
CA ALA A 75 -5.24 3.54 -6.93
C ALA A 75 -4.22 2.82 -7.84
N GLN A 76 -4.67 2.06 -8.85
CA GLN A 76 -3.82 1.20 -9.70
C GLN A 76 -3.04 0.14 -8.88
N GLY A 77 -3.61 -0.30 -7.76
CA GLY A 77 -3.05 -1.23 -6.79
C GLY A 77 -3.61 -2.64 -6.83
N GLU A 78 -4.27 -3.06 -7.91
CA GLU A 78 -4.85 -4.42 -8.01
C GLU A 78 -3.80 -5.52 -7.83
N TRP A 79 -2.55 -5.23 -8.17
CA TRP A 79 -1.41 -6.13 -7.96
C TRP A 79 -1.18 -6.48 -6.48
N LEU A 80 -1.64 -5.65 -5.53
CA LEU A 80 -1.54 -5.90 -4.09
C LEU A 80 -2.55 -6.95 -3.62
N ILE A 81 -3.64 -7.16 -4.34
CA ILE A 81 -4.77 -7.99 -3.89
C ILE A 81 -4.31 -9.41 -3.49
N PRO A 82 -3.50 -10.14 -4.28
CA PRO A 82 -3.03 -11.48 -3.88
C PRO A 82 -2.25 -11.47 -2.55
N HIS A 83 -1.48 -10.42 -2.28
CA HIS A 83 -0.75 -10.25 -1.02
C HIS A 83 -1.69 -10.00 0.14
N ILE A 84 -2.68 -9.13 -0.05
CA ILE A 84 -3.66 -8.83 1.00
C ILE A 84 -4.52 -10.07 1.28
N GLU A 85 -4.85 -10.89 0.28
CA GLU A 85 -5.52 -12.17 0.47
C GLU A 85 -4.69 -13.17 1.29
N ARG A 86 -3.37 -13.24 1.05
CA ARG A 86 -2.45 -14.04 1.87
C ARG A 86 -2.41 -13.54 3.30
N MET A 87 -2.23 -12.24 3.52
CA MET A 87 -2.27 -11.62 4.84
C MET A 87 -3.61 -11.89 5.56
N ALA A 88 -4.73 -11.85 4.84
CA ALA A 88 -6.06 -12.12 5.37
C ALA A 88 -6.26 -13.59 5.81
N ARG A 89 -5.48 -14.52 5.26
CA ARG A 89 -5.44 -15.92 5.71
C ARG A 89 -4.45 -16.16 6.85
N GLY A 90 -3.76 -15.10 7.32
CA GLY A 90 -2.71 -15.20 8.33
C GLY A 90 -1.37 -15.67 7.77
N GLU A 91 -1.21 -15.74 6.44
CA GLU A 91 0.07 -16.04 5.82
C GLU A 91 1.04 -14.86 5.97
N ARG A 92 2.33 -15.18 6.10
CA ARG A 92 3.37 -14.16 6.17
C ARG A 92 3.64 -13.60 4.78
N VAL A 93 3.54 -12.28 4.66
CA VAL A 93 4.05 -11.46 3.56
C VAL A 93 5.14 -10.56 4.11
N THR A 94 6.27 -10.45 3.41
CA THR A 94 7.42 -9.67 3.89
C THR A 94 7.55 -8.32 3.18
N ALA A 95 8.33 -7.43 3.78
CA ALA A 95 8.65 -6.14 3.17
C ALA A 95 9.41 -6.32 1.85
N GLU A 96 10.33 -7.29 1.81
CA GLU A 96 11.15 -7.60 0.63
C GLU A 96 10.26 -8.04 -0.54
N GLU A 97 9.32 -8.94 -0.29
CA GLU A 97 8.39 -9.43 -1.31
C GLU A 97 7.56 -8.28 -1.93
N LEU A 98 7.06 -7.38 -1.09
CA LEU A 98 6.28 -6.21 -1.54
C LEU A 98 7.15 -5.20 -2.30
N VAL A 99 8.39 -4.98 -1.86
CA VAL A 99 9.34 -4.08 -2.52
C VAL A 99 9.77 -4.65 -3.87
N GLU A 100 10.15 -5.92 -3.93
CA GLU A 100 10.57 -6.59 -5.15
C GLU A 100 9.47 -6.55 -6.21
N GLN A 101 8.22 -6.84 -5.84
CA GLN A 101 7.11 -6.76 -6.79
C GLN A 101 6.79 -5.32 -7.19
N PHE A 102 6.84 -4.36 -6.26
CA PHE A 102 6.69 -2.94 -6.60
C PHE A 102 7.76 -2.52 -7.61
N GLU A 103 9.02 -2.89 -7.39
CA GLU A 103 10.14 -2.57 -8.27
C GLU A 103 10.00 -3.23 -9.65
N GLN A 104 9.50 -4.45 -9.73
CA GLN A 104 9.22 -5.12 -11.00
C GLN A 104 8.14 -4.39 -11.82
N ILE A 105 7.10 -3.88 -11.16
CA ILE A 105 5.98 -3.19 -11.83
C ILE A 105 6.36 -1.75 -12.19
N HIS A 106 7.12 -1.08 -11.34
CA HIS A 106 7.30 0.38 -11.38
C HIS A 106 8.73 0.83 -11.69
N GLY A 107 9.71 -0.07 -11.70
CA GLY A 107 11.12 0.22 -12.01
C GLY A 107 11.85 1.06 -10.97
N ARG A 108 11.32 1.21 -9.75
CA ARG A 108 11.93 1.99 -8.66
C ARG A 108 11.43 1.53 -7.30
N THR A 109 12.16 1.86 -6.23
CA THR A 109 11.78 1.55 -4.84
C THR A 109 10.51 2.33 -4.42
N PRO A 110 9.62 1.73 -3.62
CA PRO A 110 8.43 2.42 -3.14
C PRO A 110 8.76 3.58 -2.19
N PRO A 111 8.02 4.70 -2.27
CA PRO A 111 8.17 5.82 -1.33
C PRO A 111 7.69 5.43 0.08
N LEU A 112 8.15 6.20 1.07
CA LEU A 112 7.61 6.11 2.43
C LEU A 112 6.10 6.40 2.40
N GLY A 113 5.36 5.67 3.22
CA GLY A 113 3.92 5.85 3.41
C GLY A 113 3.57 6.29 4.81
#